data_AF-A0A7C7UYN1-F1
#
_entry.id   AF-A0A7C7UYN1-F1
#
_cell.length_a   1.000
_cell.length_b   1.000
_cell.length_c   1.000
_cell.angle_alpha   90.00
_cell.angle_beta   90.00
_cell.angle_gamma   90.00
#
_symmetry.space_group_name_H-M   'P 1'
#
loop_
_entity.id
_entity.type
_entity.pdbx_description
1 polymer ?
#
loop_
_entity_poly.entity_id
_entity_poly.type
_entity_poly.pdbx_seq_one_letter_code
_entity_poly.pdbx_strand_id
1 'polypeptide(L)'
;MLPPRWGIRRPWVLRALMVLFLGGAIAIIWVSNIWLTERFTESTRNRAEVRLAIYSGSVISEIQRHQVVPLLLSRDPVLIRSLEANDYTNISQYLISYVDEIGAASILLLDREGRVVGATDRARISQRRDSDPFFVEATRSPNTVFTSNEPETGRFDFTFSRQIESG
;
A
#
# COMPACT_ATOMS: atom_id res chain seq x y z
N MET A 1 20.52 -90.15 14.06
CA MET A 1 20.92 -89.62 12.73
C MET A 1 20.06 -88.40 12.44
N LEU A 2 20.62 -87.20 12.48
CA LEU A 2 19.95 -85.92 12.18
C LEU A 2 20.66 -85.29 10.99
N PRO A 3 19.97 -84.93 9.89
CA PRO A 3 20.59 -84.24 8.77
C PRO A 3 20.78 -82.73 9.06
N PRO A 4 21.69 -82.07 8.32
CA PRO A 4 22.43 -80.90 8.79
C PRO A 4 21.74 -79.56 8.52
N ARG A 5 22.12 -78.57 9.33
CA ARG A 5 21.67 -77.17 9.32
C ARG A 5 22.36 -76.42 8.16
N TRP A 6 21.60 -76.01 7.14
CA TRP A 6 22.09 -75.10 6.10
C TRP A 6 21.24 -73.83 6.06
N GLY A 7 21.88 -72.66 6.18
CA GLY A 7 21.23 -71.40 5.78
C GLY A 7 21.60 -70.11 6.51
N ILE A 8 22.81 -69.93 7.06
CA ILE A 8 23.17 -68.67 7.77
C ILE A 8 23.48 -67.50 6.79
N ARG A 9 23.68 -67.76 5.50
CA ARG A 9 23.93 -66.71 4.49
C ARG A 9 22.65 -66.04 3.94
N ARG A 10 21.51 -66.73 3.94
CA ARG A 10 20.23 -66.20 3.45
C ARG A 10 19.59 -65.10 4.32
N PRO A 11 19.53 -65.19 5.66
CA PRO A 11 18.82 -64.20 6.47
C PRO A 11 19.55 -62.85 6.53
N TRP A 12 20.88 -62.83 6.47
CA TRP A 12 21.66 -61.59 6.44
C TRP A 12 21.54 -60.85 5.10
N VAL A 13 21.51 -61.59 3.99
CA VAL A 13 21.22 -61.02 2.66
C VAL A 13 19.79 -60.47 2.64
N LEU A 14 18.82 -61.18 3.23
CA LEU A 14 17.44 -60.70 3.34
C LEU A 14 17.33 -59.42 4.18
N ARG A 15 18.07 -59.33 5.30
CA ARG A 15 18.13 -58.14 6.15
C ARG A 15 18.78 -56.96 5.43
N ALA A 16 19.87 -57.19 4.70
CA ALA A 16 20.52 -56.14 3.90
C ALA A 16 19.58 -55.61 2.81
N LEU A 17 18.83 -56.50 2.15
CA LEU A 17 17.85 -56.14 1.13
C LEU A 17 16.68 -55.33 1.73
N MET A 18 16.22 -55.70 2.93
CA MET A 18 15.19 -54.96 3.66
C MET A 18 15.64 -53.55 4.06
N VAL A 19 16.88 -53.40 4.55
CA VAL A 19 17.45 -52.09 4.90
C VAL A 19 17.61 -51.22 3.65
N LEU A 20 18.07 -51.80 2.54
CA LEU A 20 18.17 -51.09 1.27
C LEU A 20 16.80 -50.60 0.77
N PHE A 21 15.78 -51.45 0.85
CA PHE A 21 14.41 -51.09 0.48
C PHE A 21 13.87 -49.96 1.35
N LEU A 22 14.06 -50.06 2.67
CA LEU A 22 13.62 -49.02 3.61
C LEU A 22 14.34 -47.70 3.37
N GLY A 23 15.65 -47.73 3.12
CA GLY A 23 16.44 -46.56 2.75
C GLY A 23 15.95 -45.92 1.46
N GLY A 24 15.62 -46.73 0.45
CA GLY A 24 15.03 -46.26 -0.80
C GLY A 24 13.67 -45.58 -0.58
N ALA A 25 12.80 -46.16 0.24
CA ALA A 25 11.51 -45.57 0.57
C ALA A 25 11.66 -44.21 1.29
N ILE A 26 12.59 -44.10 2.25
CA ILE A 26 12.89 -42.84 2.94
C ILE A 26 13.42 -41.80 1.96
N ALA A 27 14.35 -42.18 1.07
CA ALA A 27 14.90 -41.29 0.06
C ALA A 27 13.80 -40.78 -0.90
N ILE A 28 12.88 -41.64 -1.33
CA ILE A 28 11.74 -41.25 -2.17
C ILE A 28 10.84 -40.27 -1.43
N ILE A 29 10.48 -40.54 -0.17
CA ILE A 29 9.67 -39.62 0.64
C ILE A 29 10.39 -38.29 0.82
N TRP A 30 11.69 -38.31 1.07
CA TRP A 30 12.49 -37.11 1.30
C TRP A 30 12.65 -36.26 0.04
N VAL A 31 12.97 -36.88 -1.10
CA VAL A 31 13.00 -36.19 -2.41
C VAL A 31 11.63 -35.68 -2.79
N SER A 32 10.57 -36.47 -2.58
CA SER A 32 9.20 -36.03 -2.84
C SER A 32 8.84 -34.85 -1.94
N ASN A 33 9.23 -34.87 -0.66
CA ASN A 33 8.99 -33.78 0.28
C ASN A 33 9.74 -32.51 -0.11
N ILE A 34 11.03 -32.59 -0.48
CA ILE A 34 11.79 -31.44 -0.97
C ILE A 34 11.17 -30.90 -2.25
N TRP A 35 10.88 -31.77 -3.23
CA TRP A 35 10.35 -31.36 -4.53
C TRP A 35 8.93 -30.79 -4.44
N LEU A 36 8.08 -31.36 -3.56
CA LEU A 36 6.76 -30.81 -3.21
C LEU A 36 6.91 -29.48 -2.48
N THR A 37 7.81 -29.39 -1.50
CA THR A 37 8.04 -28.15 -0.73
C THR A 37 8.58 -27.04 -1.61
N GLU A 38 9.49 -27.34 -2.53
CA GLU A 38 10.06 -26.38 -3.48
C GLU A 38 8.98 -25.90 -4.46
N ARG A 39 8.16 -26.82 -5.01
CA ARG A 39 6.99 -26.45 -5.84
C ARG A 39 5.92 -25.65 -5.09
N PHE A 40 5.64 -25.97 -3.84
CA PHE A 40 4.60 -25.30 -3.05
C PHE A 40 5.10 -24.00 -2.43
N THR A 41 6.39 -23.86 -2.16
CA THR A 41 6.99 -22.64 -1.63
C THR A 41 7.23 -21.61 -2.74
N GLU A 42 7.67 -22.02 -3.93
CA GLU A 42 7.76 -21.11 -5.10
C GLU A 42 6.38 -20.60 -5.54
N SER A 43 5.36 -21.47 -5.61
CA SER A 43 4.04 -21.07 -6.09
C SER A 43 3.24 -20.20 -5.11
N THR A 44 3.64 -20.16 -3.83
CA THR A 44 3.01 -19.30 -2.80
C THR A 44 3.71 -17.95 -2.68
N ARG A 45 5.03 -17.88 -2.93
CA ARG A 45 5.79 -16.61 -2.93
C ARG A 45 5.51 -15.78 -4.18
N ASN A 46 5.44 -16.41 -5.35
CA ASN A 46 5.29 -15.69 -6.61
C ASN A 46 3.87 -15.11 -6.83
N ARG A 47 2.84 -15.66 -6.18
CA ARG A 47 1.47 -15.09 -6.24
C ARG A 47 1.19 -14.00 -5.21
N ALA A 48 1.93 -13.99 -4.10
CA ALA A 48 1.86 -12.90 -3.12
C ALA A 48 2.61 -11.66 -3.64
N GLU A 49 3.77 -11.86 -4.25
CA GLU A 49 4.58 -10.76 -4.82
C GLU A 49 3.92 -10.15 -6.09
N VAL A 50 3.35 -10.97 -6.99
CA VAL A 50 2.61 -10.47 -8.17
C VAL A 50 1.31 -9.76 -7.77
N ARG A 51 0.62 -10.21 -6.72
CA ARG A 51 -0.57 -9.51 -6.20
C ARG A 51 -0.18 -8.17 -5.58
N LEU A 52 0.91 -8.11 -4.81
CA LEU A 52 1.42 -6.84 -4.27
C LEU A 52 1.83 -5.86 -5.38
N ALA A 53 2.49 -6.34 -6.43
CA ALA A 53 2.93 -5.52 -7.56
C ALA A 53 1.77 -5.04 -8.46
N ILE A 54 0.70 -5.82 -8.59
CA ILE A 54 -0.49 -5.45 -9.37
C ILE A 54 -1.39 -4.47 -8.59
N TYR A 55 -1.43 -4.57 -7.25
CA TYR A 55 -2.06 -3.53 -6.42
C TYR A 55 -1.25 -2.24 -6.39
N SER A 56 0.07 -2.24 -6.56
CA SER A 56 0.83 -0.97 -6.63
C SER A 56 0.81 -0.34 -8.01
N GLY A 57 0.91 -1.11 -9.10
CA GLY A 57 0.97 -0.57 -10.46
C GLY A 57 -0.34 0.08 -10.95
N SER A 58 -1.49 -0.56 -10.70
CA SER A 58 -2.80 -0.03 -11.14
C SER A 58 -3.32 1.10 -10.23
N VAL A 59 -3.06 1.02 -8.92
CA VAL A 59 -3.41 2.08 -7.96
C VAL A 59 -2.59 3.34 -8.22
N ILE A 60 -1.30 3.24 -8.55
CA ILE A 60 -0.48 4.41 -8.93
C ILE A 60 -1.00 5.07 -10.22
N SER A 61 -1.44 4.29 -11.22
CA SER A 61 -2.03 4.84 -12.44
C SER A 61 -3.41 5.49 -12.23
N GLU A 62 -4.19 5.03 -11.24
CA GLU A 62 -5.44 5.66 -10.82
C GLU A 62 -5.15 6.95 -10.02
N ILE A 63 -4.16 6.91 -9.11
CA ILE A 63 -3.67 8.02 -8.29
C ILE A 63 -3.12 9.17 -9.16
N GLN A 64 -2.38 8.86 -10.23
CA GLN A 64 -1.88 9.89 -11.16
C GLN A 64 -3.00 10.65 -11.87
N ARG A 65 -4.16 10.02 -12.13
CA ARG A 65 -5.30 10.67 -12.78
C ARG A 65 -6.01 11.70 -11.88
N HIS A 66 -5.86 11.60 -10.56
CA HIS A 66 -6.44 12.53 -9.59
C HIS A 66 -5.52 13.72 -9.20
N GLN A 67 -4.28 13.76 -9.68
CA GLN A 67 -3.31 14.83 -9.38
C GLN A 67 -3.58 16.18 -10.07
N VAL A 68 -4.51 16.21 -11.03
CA VAL A 68 -4.84 17.44 -11.78
C VAL A 68 -5.63 18.43 -10.91
N VAL A 69 -6.44 17.92 -9.98
CA VAL A 69 -7.35 18.75 -9.17
C VAL A 69 -6.59 19.76 -8.30
N PRO A 70 -5.59 19.38 -7.49
CA PRO A 70 -4.84 20.35 -6.69
C PRO A 70 -4.08 21.37 -7.54
N LEU A 71 -3.63 21.00 -8.74
CA LEU A 71 -2.94 21.92 -9.66
C LEU A 71 -3.87 23.00 -10.21
N LEU A 72 -5.11 22.64 -10.56
CA LEU A 72 -6.10 23.62 -11.01
C LEU A 72 -6.47 24.56 -9.88
N LEU A 73 -6.75 24.02 -8.69
CA LEU A 73 -7.10 24.81 -7.51
C LEU A 73 -5.97 25.73 -7.06
N SER A 74 -4.70 25.29 -7.15
CA SER A 74 -3.57 26.15 -6.74
C SER A 74 -3.37 27.37 -7.65
N ARG A 75 -4.02 27.40 -8.82
CA ARG A 75 -3.99 28.52 -9.76
C ARG A 75 -5.31 29.28 -9.80
N ASP A 76 -6.24 28.93 -8.93
CA ASP A 76 -7.53 29.58 -8.86
C ASP A 76 -7.41 30.97 -8.22
N PRO A 77 -7.76 32.05 -8.95
CA PRO A 77 -7.61 33.40 -8.43
C PRO A 77 -8.55 33.72 -7.27
N VAL A 78 -9.65 32.99 -7.08
CA VAL A 78 -10.52 33.12 -5.91
C VAL A 78 -9.79 32.62 -4.66
N LEU A 79 -9.15 31.44 -4.75
CA LEU A 79 -8.41 30.86 -3.62
C LEU A 79 -7.18 31.70 -3.28
N ILE A 80 -6.41 32.13 -4.29
CA ILE A 80 -5.24 33.00 -4.08
C ILE A 80 -5.64 34.30 -3.37
N ARG A 81 -6.63 35.03 -3.91
CA ARG A 81 -7.07 36.30 -3.30
C ARG A 81 -7.62 36.11 -1.88
N SER A 82 -8.29 34.99 -1.61
CA SER A 82 -8.81 34.71 -0.26
C SER A 82 -7.70 34.53 0.77
N LEU A 83 -6.60 33.87 0.37
CA LEU A 83 -5.41 33.70 1.21
C LEU A 83 -4.67 35.02 1.40
N GLU A 84 -4.53 35.83 0.35
CA GLU A 84 -3.89 37.15 0.42
C GLU A 84 -4.67 38.14 1.29
N ALA A 85 -5.99 38.19 1.10
CA ALA A 85 -6.88 39.10 1.83
C ALA A 85 -7.27 38.58 3.22
N ASN A 86 -6.96 37.32 3.55
CA ASN A 86 -7.45 36.62 4.74
C ASN A 86 -9.00 36.65 4.87
N ASP A 87 -9.71 36.64 3.74
CA ASP A 87 -11.18 36.60 3.68
C ASP A 87 -11.65 35.26 3.12
N TYR A 88 -12.18 34.41 4.00
CA TYR A 88 -12.60 33.05 3.69
C TYR A 88 -14.11 32.84 3.68
N THR A 89 -14.89 33.93 3.76
CA THR A 89 -16.34 33.91 4.02
C THR A 89 -17.10 32.95 3.09
N ASN A 90 -16.72 32.92 1.81
CA ASN A 90 -17.41 32.12 0.78
C ASN A 90 -16.62 30.89 0.31
N ILE A 91 -15.43 30.64 0.87
CA ILE A 91 -14.52 29.63 0.33
C ILE A 91 -15.06 28.21 0.51
N SER A 92 -15.68 27.90 1.64
CA SER A 92 -16.22 26.55 1.84
C SER A 92 -17.34 26.21 0.84
N GLN A 93 -18.21 27.18 0.51
CA GLN A 93 -19.22 26.98 -0.52
C GLN A 93 -18.60 26.79 -1.90
N TYR A 94 -17.57 27.57 -2.21
CA TYR A 94 -16.81 27.45 -3.45
C TYR A 94 -16.15 26.07 -3.61
N LEU A 95 -15.53 25.55 -2.54
CA LEU A 95 -14.92 24.22 -2.55
C LEU A 95 -15.96 23.10 -2.72
N ILE A 96 -17.16 23.25 -2.15
CA ILE A 96 -18.27 22.29 -2.32
C ILE A 96 -18.73 22.26 -3.78
N SER A 97 -18.93 23.41 -4.42
CA SER A 97 -19.31 23.44 -5.84
C SER A 97 -18.26 22.78 -6.74
N TYR A 98 -16.97 22.91 -6.40
CA TYR A 98 -15.91 22.18 -7.09
C TYR A 98 -16.04 20.67 -6.90
N VAL A 99 -16.21 20.19 -5.66
CA VAL A 99 -16.42 18.76 -5.40
C VAL A 99 -17.56 18.18 -6.25
N ASP A 100 -18.68 18.90 -6.34
CA ASP A 100 -19.85 18.47 -7.10
C ASP A 100 -19.56 18.37 -8.63
N GLU A 101 -18.66 19.21 -9.15
CA GLU A 101 -18.29 19.23 -10.57
C GLU A 101 -17.26 18.14 -10.92
N ILE A 102 -16.24 17.93 -10.08
CA ILE A 102 -15.08 17.08 -10.41
C ILE A 102 -15.05 15.74 -9.66
N GLY A 103 -15.99 15.48 -8.76
CA GLY A 103 -16.13 14.22 -8.04
C GLY A 103 -15.01 13.93 -7.03
N ALA A 104 -14.40 14.96 -6.44
CA ALA A 104 -13.41 14.79 -5.38
C ALA A 104 -14.07 14.36 -4.06
N ALA A 105 -13.41 13.53 -3.25
CA ALA A 105 -13.99 13.04 -1.99
C ALA A 105 -14.13 14.15 -0.92
N SER A 106 -13.15 15.05 -0.83
CA SER A 106 -13.13 16.19 0.09
C SER A 106 -12.05 17.17 -0.35
N ILE A 107 -12.25 18.46 -0.10
CA ILE A 107 -11.25 19.50 -0.36
C ILE A 107 -11.06 20.35 0.91
N LEU A 108 -9.80 20.69 1.19
CA LEU A 108 -9.38 21.56 2.28
C LEU A 108 -8.51 22.68 1.71
N LEU A 109 -8.75 23.91 2.16
CA LEU A 109 -7.84 25.05 1.98
C LEU A 109 -7.21 25.36 3.33
N LEU A 110 -5.88 25.43 3.34
CA LEU A 110 -5.10 25.76 4.53
C LEU A 110 -4.40 27.11 4.34
N ASP A 111 -4.31 27.90 5.41
CA ASP A 111 -3.47 29.10 5.46
C ASP A 111 -1.99 28.73 5.60
N ARG A 112 -1.13 29.76 5.62
CA ARG A 112 0.32 29.61 5.73
C ARG A 112 0.74 28.99 7.07
N GLU A 113 -0.08 29.12 8.10
CA GLU A 113 0.13 28.58 9.43
C GLU A 113 -0.42 27.14 9.56
N GLY A 114 -0.97 26.55 8.49
CA GLY A 114 -1.52 25.20 8.49
C GLY A 114 -2.88 25.08 9.17
N ARG A 115 -3.63 26.17 9.31
CA ARG A 115 -5.02 26.15 9.78
C ARG A 115 -5.96 25.95 8.59
N VAL A 116 -6.96 25.10 8.77
CA VAL A 116 -8.03 24.92 7.78
C VAL A 116 -8.93 26.16 7.76
N VAL A 117 -8.87 26.92 6.68
CA VAL A 117 -9.63 28.16 6.46
C VAL A 117 -10.84 27.97 5.55
N GLY A 118 -10.85 26.90 4.76
CA GLY A 118 -12.00 26.45 3.98
C GLY A 118 -12.04 24.93 3.88
N ALA A 119 -13.23 24.35 3.93
CA ALA A 119 -13.40 22.90 3.83
C ALA A 119 -14.77 22.53 3.24
N THR A 120 -14.82 21.42 2.52
CA THR A 120 -16.08 20.82 2.06
C THR A 120 -16.84 20.20 3.23
N ASP A 121 -16.12 19.65 4.22
CA ASP A 121 -16.65 19.27 5.52
C ASP A 121 -16.44 20.40 6.53
N ARG A 122 -17.53 21.08 6.91
CA ARG A 122 -17.50 22.21 7.83
C ARG A 122 -16.94 21.86 9.21
N ALA A 123 -17.04 20.61 9.65
CA ALA A 123 -16.48 20.19 10.94
C ALA A 123 -14.94 20.28 10.98
N ARG A 124 -14.30 20.42 9.81
CA ARG A 124 -12.84 20.54 9.69
C ARG A 124 -12.33 21.98 9.73
N ILE A 125 -13.19 22.99 9.63
CA ILE A 125 -12.78 24.40 9.65
C ILE A 125 -12.16 24.74 11.01
N SER A 126 -11.14 25.61 11.01
CA SER A 126 -10.32 25.99 12.18
C SER A 126 -9.46 24.88 12.78
N GLN A 127 -9.49 23.66 12.25
CA GLN A 127 -8.54 22.63 12.67
C GLN A 127 -7.12 23.03 12.27
N ARG A 128 -6.16 22.69 13.12
CA ARG A 128 -4.75 22.89 12.86
C ARG A 128 -4.14 21.59 12.34
N ARG A 129 -3.44 21.68 11.22
CA ARG A 129 -2.92 20.55 10.43
C ARG A 129 -1.48 20.83 9.95
N ASP A 130 -0.77 21.68 10.68
CA ASP A 130 0.58 22.14 10.36
C ASP A 130 1.65 21.06 10.53
N SER A 131 1.39 20.05 11.36
CA SER A 131 2.25 18.89 11.57
C SER A 131 1.96 17.73 10.63
N ASP A 132 0.87 17.78 9.86
CA ASP A 132 0.50 16.66 8.99
C ASP A 132 1.44 16.55 7.78
N PRO A 133 1.80 15.33 7.37
CA PRO A 133 2.65 15.10 6.20
C PRO A 133 2.17 15.82 4.93
N PHE A 134 0.87 15.84 4.62
CA PHE A 134 0.37 16.54 3.42
C PHE A 134 0.68 18.04 3.42
N PHE A 135 0.73 18.70 4.59
CA PHE A 135 1.02 20.13 4.68
C PHE A 135 2.53 20.38 4.63
N VAL A 136 3.29 19.61 5.40
CA VAL A 136 4.74 19.72 5.50
C VAL A 136 5.41 19.44 4.14
N GLU A 137 5.01 18.36 3.47
CA GLU A 137 5.60 17.97 2.19
C GLU A 137 5.19 18.92 1.05
N ALA A 138 3.95 19.42 1.05
CA ALA A 138 3.52 20.40 0.04
C ALA A 138 4.26 21.73 0.16
N THR A 139 4.59 22.17 1.38
CA THR A 139 5.33 23.43 1.61
C THR A 139 6.80 23.31 1.16
N ARG A 140 7.31 22.09 0.99
CA ARG A 140 8.70 21.81 0.57
C ARG A 140 8.84 21.51 -0.92
N SER A 141 7.73 21.41 -1.64
CA SER A 141 7.71 20.97 -3.04
C SER A 141 6.82 21.87 -3.90
N PRO A 142 7.32 22.36 -5.05
CA PRO A 142 6.50 23.14 -5.98
C PRO A 142 5.48 22.28 -6.76
N ASN A 143 5.52 20.95 -6.59
CA ASN A 143 4.66 20.00 -7.28
C ASN A 143 3.54 19.47 -6.39
N THR A 144 2.52 18.88 -7.01
CA THR A 144 1.47 18.17 -6.26
C THR A 144 2.11 16.94 -5.61
N VAL A 145 2.04 16.83 -4.29
CA VAL A 145 2.56 15.71 -3.52
C VAL A 145 1.43 14.80 -3.09
N PHE A 146 1.73 13.52 -2.95
CA PHE A 146 0.81 12.51 -2.40
C PHE A 146 1.36 12.04 -1.07
N THR A 147 0.51 12.00 -0.04
CA THR A 147 0.88 11.51 1.28
C THR A 147 -0.20 10.58 1.82
N SER A 148 0.21 9.55 2.53
CA SER A 148 -0.68 8.71 3.35
C SER A 148 -0.50 9.06 4.82
N ASN A 149 -1.59 9.42 5.49
CA ASN A 149 -1.60 9.60 6.94
C ASN A 149 -2.32 8.40 7.59
N GLU A 150 -1.68 7.81 8.59
CA GLU A 150 -2.28 6.81 9.47
C GLU A 150 -2.43 7.44 10.86
N PRO A 151 -3.53 8.15 11.16
CA PRO A 151 -3.85 8.53 12.53
C PRO A 151 -3.99 7.31 13.44
N GLU A 152 -3.79 7.52 14.75
CA GLU A 152 -3.87 6.50 15.82
C GLU A 152 -5.18 5.70 15.84
N THR A 153 -6.19 6.17 15.11
CA THR A 153 -7.51 5.53 14.91
C THR A 153 -7.48 4.38 13.89
N GLY A 154 -6.37 4.15 13.17
CA GLY A 154 -6.17 3.04 12.24
C GLY A 154 -6.84 3.21 10.87
N ARG A 155 -7.36 4.40 10.54
CA ARG A 155 -7.89 4.72 9.21
C ARG A 155 -6.81 5.38 8.36
N PHE A 156 -6.45 4.78 7.24
CA PHE A 156 -5.58 5.42 6.23
C PHE A 156 -6.33 6.51 5.49
N ASP A 157 -5.79 7.74 5.55
CA ASP A 157 -6.23 8.86 4.73
C ASP A 157 -5.18 9.12 3.64
N PHE A 158 -5.62 9.16 2.38
CA PHE A 158 -4.78 9.50 1.24
C PHE A 158 -5.08 10.92 0.77
N THR A 159 -4.05 11.75 0.70
CA THR A 159 -4.19 13.18 0.40
C THR A 159 -3.26 13.57 -0.74
N PHE A 160 -3.80 14.35 -1.68
CA PHE A 160 -2.99 15.12 -2.60
C PHE A 160 -2.98 16.57 -2.16
N SER A 161 -1.80 17.17 -2.07
CA SER A 161 -1.64 18.55 -1.63
C SER A 161 -0.71 19.29 -2.57
N ARG A 162 -0.95 20.60 -2.70
CA ARG A 162 -0.15 21.48 -3.54
C ARG A 162 -0.10 22.85 -2.90
N GLN A 163 1.09 23.44 -2.85
CA GLN A 163 1.26 24.80 -2.41
C GLN A 163 0.62 25.78 -3.40
N ILE A 164 -0.07 26.79 -2.85
CA ILE A 164 -0.57 27.93 -3.62
C ILE A 164 0.51 29.00 -3.59
N GLU A 165 0.93 29.44 -4.78
CA GLU A 165 1.90 30.50 -4.96
C GLU A 165 1.21 31.67 -5.68
N SER A 166 1.40 32.90 -5.20
CA SER A 166 1.13 34.07 -6.04
C SER A 166 2.21 34.13 -7.10
N GLY A 167 1.81 34.07 -8.37
CA GLY A 167 2.70 34.30 -9.51
C GLY A 167 3.18 35.75 -9.60
#